data_AF-A0A1S9BTV4-F1
#
_entry.id   AF-A0A1S9BTV4-F1
#
_cell.length_a   1.000
_cell.length_b   1.000
_cell.length_c   1.000
_cell.angle_alpha   90.00
_cell.angle_beta   90.00
_cell.angle_gamma   90.00
#
_symmetry.space_group_name_H-M   'P 1'
#
loop_
_entity.id
_entity.type
_entity.pdbx_description
1 polymer ?
#
loop_
_entity_poly.entity_id
_entity_poly.type
_entity_poly.pdbx_seq_one_letter_code
_entity_poly.pdbx_strand_id
1 'polypeptide(L)'
;MISDKRYLPRYELSIVRAFAGSVESAYKDYKLDICDYLEKIMDTEIFRNFENEHCIYTEGYHCIAGKILEQVTDKVKSNNDDIPFDAETAYWMGYVIMYWKLYDPDALSRLKSMDIEGVYWAYDSLHTQDIIYAIRAIKENFIKDL
;
A
#
# COMPACT_ATOMS: atom_id res chain seq x y z
N MET A 1 30.35 -8.73 7.68
CA MET A 1 29.13 -9.45 8.14
C MET A 1 28.00 -9.00 7.23
N ILE A 2 27.62 -9.82 6.25
CA ILE A 2 26.45 -9.53 5.41
C ILE A 2 25.26 -9.98 6.25
N SER A 3 24.61 -9.05 6.96
CA SER A 3 23.32 -9.36 7.58
C SER A 3 22.39 -9.74 6.45
N ASP A 4 21.79 -10.92 6.53
CA ASP A 4 20.80 -11.36 5.56
C ASP A 4 19.58 -10.42 5.65
N LYS A 5 19.58 -9.36 4.82
CA LYS A 5 18.60 -8.26 4.81
C LYS A 5 17.23 -8.68 4.25
N ARG A 6 16.93 -9.98 4.21
CA ARG A 6 15.73 -10.54 3.58
C ARG A 6 14.51 -10.65 4.49
N TYR A 7 14.65 -10.30 5.78
CA TYR A 7 13.54 -10.37 6.74
C TYR A 7 13.33 -9.04 7.47
N LEU A 8 12.08 -8.57 7.42
CA LEU A 8 11.58 -7.47 8.25
C LEU A 8 11.68 -7.83 9.74
N PRO A 9 12.25 -6.97 10.59
CA PRO A 9 11.99 -6.98 12.02
C PRO A 9 10.47 -7.05 12.27
N ARG A 10 10.04 -7.80 13.29
CA ARG A 10 8.60 -8.04 13.56
C ARG A 10 7.77 -6.75 13.68
N TYR A 11 8.39 -5.66 14.16
CA TYR A 11 7.74 -4.36 14.29
C TYR A 11 7.42 -3.73 12.92
N GLU A 12 8.35 -3.77 11.97
CA GLU A 12 8.16 -3.21 10.63
C GLU A 12 7.10 -4.01 9.85
N LEU A 13 7.02 -5.34 10.05
CA LEU A 13 5.91 -6.16 9.53
C LEU A 13 4.54 -5.69 10.03
N SER A 14 4.43 -5.31 11.31
CA SER A 14 3.18 -4.80 11.86
C SER A 14 2.76 -3.47 11.22
N ILE A 15 3.73 -2.58 10.94
CA ILE A 15 3.48 -1.32 10.24
C ILE A 15 2.94 -1.59 8.83
N VAL A 16 3.63 -2.45 8.07
CA VAL A 16 3.23 -2.80 6.70
C VAL A 16 1.84 -3.42 6.68
N ARG A 17 1.55 -4.37 7.58
CA ARG A 17 0.25 -5.04 7.67
C ARG A 17 -0.87 -4.09 8.09
N ALA A 18 -0.60 -3.15 8.99
CA ALA A 18 -1.58 -2.14 9.40
C ALA A 18 -1.94 -1.20 8.25
N PHE A 19 -0.95 -0.75 7.48
CA PHE A 19 -1.20 0.04 6.29
C PHE A 19 -1.98 -0.75 5.24
N ALA A 20 -1.55 -1.96 4.92
CA ALA A 20 -2.23 -2.86 3.98
C ALA A 20 -3.69 -3.10 4.36
N GLY A 21 -3.95 -3.37 5.65
CA GLY A 21 -5.31 -3.52 6.17
C GLY A 21 -6.15 -2.25 6.02
N SER A 22 -5.55 -1.06 6.20
CA SER A 22 -6.28 0.20 5.99
C SER A 22 -6.68 0.42 4.52
N VAL A 23 -5.82 0.00 3.57
CA VAL A 23 -6.12 0.05 2.13
C VAL A 23 -7.23 -0.93 1.78
N GLU A 24 -7.18 -2.14 2.34
CA GLU A 24 -8.28 -3.11 2.22
C GLU A 24 -9.62 -2.54 2.75
N SER A 25 -9.61 -1.88 3.91
CA SER A 25 -10.80 -1.21 4.48
C SER A 25 -11.30 -0.05 3.62
N ALA A 26 -10.40 0.76 3.05
CA ALA A 26 -10.77 1.81 2.09
C ALA A 26 -11.57 1.25 0.91
N TYR A 27 -11.19 0.05 0.42
CA TYR A 27 -11.94 -0.65 -0.62
C TYR A 27 -13.26 -1.23 -0.11
N LYS A 28 -13.19 -2.09 0.91
CA LYS A 28 -14.32 -2.91 1.38
C LYS A 28 -15.40 -2.10 2.07
N ASP A 29 -15.00 -1.18 2.94
CA ASP A 29 -15.91 -0.49 3.85
C ASP A 29 -16.34 0.86 3.28
N TYR A 30 -15.40 1.59 2.68
CA TYR A 30 -15.64 2.95 2.15
C TYR A 30 -15.92 3.00 0.64
N LYS A 31 -15.79 1.86 -0.06
CA LYS A 31 -16.08 1.73 -1.51
C LYS A 31 -15.30 2.73 -2.35
N LEU A 32 -14.01 2.85 -2.11
CA LEU A 32 -13.14 3.79 -2.82
C LEU A 32 -12.37 3.15 -3.96
N ASP A 33 -12.07 3.93 -5.00
CA ASP A 33 -11.10 3.56 -6.02
C ASP A 33 -9.71 3.48 -5.38
N ILE A 34 -9.13 2.28 -5.38
CA ILE A 34 -7.89 2.02 -4.65
C ILE A 34 -6.67 2.65 -5.31
N CYS A 35 -6.66 2.78 -6.64
CA CYS A 35 -5.56 3.43 -7.32
C CYS A 35 -5.57 4.92 -7.01
N ASP A 36 -6.72 5.57 -7.14
CA ASP A 36 -6.90 7.00 -6.84
C ASP A 36 -6.70 7.30 -5.33
N TYR A 37 -7.13 6.41 -4.44
CA TYR A 37 -6.87 6.48 -3.01
C TYR A 37 -5.37 6.41 -2.69
N LEU A 38 -4.68 5.41 -3.24
CA LEU A 38 -3.24 5.22 -3.03
C LEU A 38 -2.42 6.38 -3.65
N GLU A 39 -2.85 6.94 -4.78
CA GLU A 39 -2.19 8.11 -5.36
C GLU A 39 -2.23 9.30 -4.39
N LYS A 40 -3.41 9.61 -3.84
CA LYS A 40 -3.58 10.78 -2.96
C LYS A 40 -2.95 10.58 -1.60
N ILE A 41 -3.05 9.38 -1.02
CA ILE A 41 -2.48 9.11 0.30
C ILE A 41 -0.96 9.23 0.28
N MET A 42 -0.29 8.85 -0.81
CA MET A 42 1.17 8.93 -0.90
C MET A 42 1.71 10.36 -0.74
N ASP A 43 0.90 11.37 -1.01
CA ASP A 43 1.25 12.78 -0.83
C ASP A 43 0.93 13.34 0.56
N THR A 44 0.22 12.58 1.41
CA THR A 44 -0.23 13.03 2.74
C THR A 44 0.86 12.99 3.81
N GLU A 45 0.68 13.80 4.85
CA GLU A 45 1.53 13.78 6.04
C GLU A 45 1.39 12.46 6.81
N ILE A 46 0.17 11.90 6.90
CA ILE A 46 -0.07 10.59 7.53
C ILE A 46 0.78 9.52 6.86
N PHE A 47 0.83 9.46 5.53
CA PHE A 47 1.64 8.45 4.85
C PHE A 47 3.13 8.63 5.13
N ARG A 48 3.63 9.88 5.08
CA ARG A 48 5.05 10.19 5.33
C ARG A 48 5.49 9.80 6.73
N ASN A 49 4.61 9.99 7.71
CA ASN A 49 4.89 9.71 9.12
C ASN A 49 4.31 8.38 9.59
N PHE A 50 3.79 7.54 8.69
CA PHE A 50 2.96 6.40 9.05
C PHE A 50 3.66 5.47 10.04
N GLU A 51 4.97 5.25 9.93
CA GLU A 51 5.88 4.43 10.75
C GLU A 51 6.23 5.01 12.14
N ASN A 52 5.97 6.30 12.33
CA ASN A 52 6.24 7.04 13.57
C ASN A 52 4.97 7.26 14.41
N GLU A 53 3.79 7.01 13.82
CA GLU A 53 2.51 7.12 14.52
C GLU A 53 2.18 5.83 15.27
N HIS A 54 2.80 5.67 16.45
CA HIS A 54 2.63 4.49 17.32
C HIS A 54 1.17 4.20 17.70
N CYS A 55 0.30 5.21 17.71
CA CYS A 55 -1.13 5.05 18.03
C CYS A 55 -1.94 4.44 16.87
N ILE A 56 -1.45 4.53 15.62
CA ILE A 56 -2.21 4.12 14.45
C ILE A 56 -2.33 2.58 14.35
N TYR A 57 -1.26 1.81 14.61
CA TYR A 57 -1.33 0.35 14.44
C TYR A 57 -2.01 -0.40 15.58
N THR A 58 -2.36 0.29 16.67
CA THR A 58 -3.18 -0.28 17.75
C THR A 58 -4.67 -0.14 17.50
N GLU A 59 -5.07 0.61 16.48
CA GLU A 59 -6.46 0.81 16.09
C GLU A 59 -6.90 -0.21 15.04
N GLY A 60 -8.21 -0.42 14.92
CA GLY A 60 -8.76 -1.26 13.85
C GLY A 60 -8.51 -0.64 12.47
N TYR A 61 -8.27 -1.46 11.45
CA TYR A 61 -7.94 -1.00 10.10
C TYR A 61 -8.95 -0.01 9.49
N HIS A 62 -10.23 -0.20 9.79
CA HIS A 62 -11.31 0.72 9.42
C HIS A 62 -11.10 2.13 10.01
N CYS A 63 -10.67 2.24 11.27
CA CYS A 63 -10.38 3.52 11.92
C CYS A 63 -9.19 4.22 11.28
N ILE A 64 -8.13 3.46 10.95
CA ILE A 64 -6.96 3.97 10.24
C ILE A 64 -7.36 4.54 8.88
N ALA A 65 -8.17 3.78 8.11
CA ALA A 65 -8.68 4.21 6.82
C ALA A 65 -9.54 5.49 6.94
N GLY A 66 -10.41 5.57 7.95
CA GLY A 66 -11.21 6.77 8.23
C GLY A 66 -10.37 8.02 8.49
N LYS A 67 -9.32 7.91 9.31
CA LYS A 67 -8.40 9.03 9.59
C LYS A 67 -7.63 9.49 8.36
N ILE A 68 -7.17 8.54 7.54
CA ILE A 68 -6.55 8.86 6.25
C ILE A 68 -7.56 9.61 5.37
N LEU A 69 -8.80 9.11 5.32
CA LEU A 69 -9.85 9.70 4.51
C LEU A 69 -10.12 11.15 4.88
N GLU A 70 -10.10 11.53 6.15
CA GLU A 70 -10.24 12.94 6.55
C GLU A 70 -9.22 13.87 5.86
N GLN A 71 -8.07 13.35 5.41
CA GLN A 71 -7.06 14.13 4.68
C GLN A 71 -7.22 14.11 3.14
N VAL A 72 -8.01 13.17 2.60
CA VAL A 72 -8.12 12.94 1.15
C VAL A 72 -9.55 12.88 0.60
N THR A 73 -10.60 12.91 1.44
CA THR A 73 -12.00 12.58 1.08
C THR A 73 -12.50 13.29 -0.18
N ASP A 74 -12.36 14.62 -0.27
CA ASP A 74 -12.90 15.40 -1.40
C ASP A 74 -12.16 15.14 -2.73
N LYS A 75 -11.09 14.37 -2.68
CA LYS A 75 -10.24 14.10 -3.82
C LYS A 75 -10.42 12.67 -4.31
N VAL A 76 -10.88 11.72 -3.50
CA VAL A 76 -10.94 10.29 -3.87
C VAL A 76 -12.26 9.93 -4.57
N LYS A 77 -12.16 9.24 -5.70
CA LYS A 77 -13.32 8.70 -6.42
C LYS A 77 -13.93 7.52 -5.67
N SER A 78 -15.25 7.43 -5.71
CA SER A 78 -15.94 6.20 -5.35
C SER A 78 -15.61 5.10 -6.37
N ASN A 79 -15.47 3.88 -5.89
CA ASN A 79 -15.46 2.70 -6.74
C ASN A 79 -16.86 2.54 -7.32
N ASN A 80 -17.03 2.95 -8.57
CA ASN A 80 -18.17 2.56 -9.38
C ASN A 80 -17.77 1.23 -10.01
N ASP A 81 -18.50 0.16 -9.66
CA ASP A 81 -18.48 -1.28 -10.03
C ASP A 81 -17.66 -1.84 -11.24
N ASP A 82 -16.96 -1.01 -12.03
CA ASP A 82 -16.10 -1.32 -13.18
C ASP A 82 -14.60 -1.41 -12.83
N ILE A 83 -14.19 -1.42 -11.56
CA ILE A 83 -12.77 -1.55 -11.17
C ILE A 83 -12.34 -3.03 -11.14
N PRO A 84 -11.21 -3.42 -11.77
CA PRO A 84 -10.80 -4.82 -11.92
C PRO A 84 -10.16 -5.46 -10.67
N PHE A 85 -10.19 -4.81 -9.50
CA PHE A 85 -9.43 -5.25 -8.32
C PHE A 85 -10.36 -5.71 -7.20
N ASP A 86 -9.98 -6.80 -6.53
CA ASP A 86 -10.65 -7.25 -5.31
C ASP A 86 -9.94 -6.71 -4.05
N ALA A 87 -10.53 -6.99 -2.89
CA ALA A 87 -10.01 -6.53 -1.62
C ALA A 87 -8.65 -7.12 -1.25
N GLU A 88 -8.37 -8.35 -1.71
CA GLU A 88 -7.07 -8.99 -1.50
C GLU A 88 -5.99 -8.26 -2.32
N THR A 89 -6.30 -7.91 -3.56
CA THR A 89 -5.44 -7.06 -4.39
C THR A 89 -5.17 -5.72 -3.72
N ALA A 90 -6.21 -5.07 -3.16
CA ALA A 90 -6.07 -3.81 -2.45
C ALA A 90 -5.13 -3.93 -1.23
N TYR A 91 -5.28 -4.99 -0.44
CA TYR A 91 -4.38 -5.29 0.68
C TYR A 91 -2.93 -5.39 0.20
N TRP A 92 -2.67 -6.19 -0.84
CA TRP A 92 -1.32 -6.40 -1.36
C TRP A 92 -0.72 -5.14 -1.97
N MET A 93 -1.51 -4.30 -2.64
CA MET A 93 -1.04 -2.99 -3.13
C MET A 93 -0.54 -2.11 -1.97
N GLY A 94 -1.31 -2.02 -0.89
CA GLY A 94 -0.91 -1.31 0.32
C GLY A 94 0.36 -1.90 0.94
N TYR A 95 0.42 -3.23 1.04
CA TYR A 95 1.59 -3.95 1.58
C TYR A 95 2.86 -3.57 0.81
N VAL A 96 2.82 -3.68 -0.52
CA VAL A 96 3.96 -3.41 -1.41
C VAL A 96 4.44 -1.96 -1.25
N ILE A 97 3.51 -1.00 -1.25
CA ILE A 97 3.83 0.43 -1.14
C ILE A 97 4.51 0.76 0.19
N MET A 98 3.94 0.29 1.31
CA MET A 98 4.52 0.57 2.63
C MET A 98 5.84 -0.17 2.85
N TYR A 99 5.94 -1.42 2.37
CA TYR A 99 7.19 -2.17 2.38
C TYR A 99 8.31 -1.39 1.69
N TRP A 100 8.05 -0.88 0.48
CA TRP A 100 9.04 -0.09 -0.23
C TRP A 100 9.41 1.19 0.46
N LYS A 101 8.43 1.94 0.99
CA LYS A 101 8.70 3.15 1.75
C LYS A 101 9.73 2.93 2.86
N LEU A 102 9.62 1.82 3.59
CA LEU A 102 10.51 1.50 4.71
C LEU A 102 11.92 1.09 4.27
N TYR A 103 12.06 0.37 3.15
CA TYR A 103 13.36 -0.16 2.71
C TYR A 103 14.11 0.72 1.72
N ASP A 104 13.39 1.51 0.94
CA ASP A 104 13.92 2.39 -0.07
C ASP A 104 12.98 3.60 -0.19
N PRO A 105 13.20 4.66 0.60
CA PRO A 105 12.36 5.86 0.56
C PRO A 105 12.29 6.50 -0.85
N ASP A 106 13.33 6.30 -1.67
CA ASP A 106 13.38 6.73 -3.06
C ASP A 106 12.64 5.76 -4.01
N ALA A 107 12.22 4.58 -3.54
CA ALA A 107 11.39 3.66 -4.33
C ALA A 107 10.00 4.21 -4.59
N LEU A 108 9.46 5.12 -3.76
CA LEU A 108 8.17 5.79 -4.03
C LEU A 108 8.23 6.72 -5.24
N SER A 109 9.32 7.48 -5.38
CA SER A 109 9.53 8.35 -6.55
C SER A 109 9.91 7.55 -7.79
N ARG A 110 10.57 6.40 -7.62
CA ARG A 110 10.95 5.47 -8.70
C ARG A 110 9.92 4.40 -9.00
N LEU A 111 8.86 4.29 -8.20
CA LEU A 111 7.76 3.32 -8.34
C LEU A 111 7.14 3.37 -9.73
N LYS A 112 7.13 4.57 -10.32
CA LYS A 112 6.71 4.86 -11.69
C LYS A 112 7.64 4.30 -12.79
N SER A 113 8.85 3.88 -12.44
CA SER A 113 9.94 3.51 -13.37
C SER A 113 10.64 2.19 -13.03
N MET A 114 10.30 1.57 -11.89
CA MET A 114 10.96 0.37 -11.41
C MET A 114 10.48 -0.88 -12.13
N ASP A 115 11.41 -1.79 -12.39
CA ASP A 115 11.06 -3.14 -12.81
C ASP A 115 10.60 -3.98 -11.61
N ILE A 116 9.30 -3.95 -11.40
CA ILE A 116 8.64 -4.55 -10.23
C ILE A 116 8.75 -6.10 -10.21
N GLU A 117 9.25 -6.76 -11.26
CA GLU A 117 9.51 -8.21 -11.21
C GLU A 117 10.62 -8.62 -10.23
N GLY A 118 11.53 -7.71 -9.84
CA GLY A 118 12.60 -8.03 -8.88
C GLY A 118 12.14 -8.20 -7.43
N VAL A 119 10.88 -7.89 -7.16
CA VAL A 119 10.37 -7.58 -5.81
C VAL A 119 9.81 -8.83 -5.12
N TYR A 120 9.55 -9.90 -5.86
CA TYR A 120 8.99 -11.17 -5.36
C TYR A 120 9.77 -11.80 -4.20
N TRP A 121 11.08 -11.57 -4.11
CA TRP A 121 11.96 -12.24 -3.13
C TRP A 121 11.94 -11.63 -1.72
N ALA A 122 11.20 -10.53 -1.54
CA ALA A 122 11.12 -9.76 -0.30
C ALA A 122 9.88 -10.07 0.56
N TYR A 123 8.95 -10.89 0.07
CA TYR A 123 7.61 -11.05 0.64
C TYR A 123 7.41 -12.31 1.48
N ASP A 124 6.55 -12.19 2.49
CA ASP A 124 6.08 -13.28 3.35
C ASP A 124 5.39 -14.35 2.47
N SER A 125 6.01 -15.53 2.41
CA SER A 125 5.91 -16.46 1.30
C SER A 125 4.68 -17.37 1.37
N LEU A 126 3.49 -16.89 0.99
CA LEU A 126 2.31 -17.74 0.68
C LEU A 126 1.36 -17.22 -0.43
N HIS A 127 1.53 -15.99 -0.92
CA HIS A 127 0.56 -15.33 -1.83
C HIS A 127 1.20 -14.79 -3.13
N THR A 128 2.10 -15.56 -3.72
CA THR A 128 2.91 -15.13 -4.87
C THR A 128 2.07 -14.61 -6.05
N GLN A 129 0.87 -15.17 -6.28
CA GLN A 129 0.02 -14.77 -7.39
C GLN A 129 -0.71 -13.44 -7.14
N ASP A 130 -1.17 -13.20 -5.92
CA ASP A 130 -1.88 -11.96 -5.55
C ASP A 130 -0.91 -10.77 -5.54
N ILE A 131 0.34 -11.01 -5.14
CA ILE A 131 1.43 -10.04 -5.24
C ILE A 131 1.72 -9.70 -6.71
N ILE A 132 1.73 -10.68 -7.62
CA ILE A 132 1.88 -10.42 -9.07
C ILE A 132 0.75 -9.51 -9.59
N TYR A 133 -0.50 -9.77 -9.18
CA TYR A 133 -1.64 -8.95 -9.60
C TYR A 133 -1.57 -7.53 -9.04
N ALA A 134 -1.23 -7.36 -7.76
CA ALA A 134 -1.04 -6.04 -7.15
C ALA A 134 0.07 -5.24 -7.84
N ILE A 135 1.18 -5.91 -8.16
CA ILE A 135 2.30 -5.31 -8.90
C ILE A 135 1.87 -4.84 -10.30
N ARG A 136 1.12 -5.67 -11.04
CA ARG A 136 0.59 -5.31 -12.36
C ARG A 136 -0.40 -4.15 -12.27
N ALA A 137 -1.30 -4.17 -11.29
CA ALA A 137 -2.25 -3.10 -11.02
C ALA A 137 -1.53 -1.76 -10.81
N ILE A 138 -0.46 -1.77 -10.02
CA ILE A 138 0.38 -0.60 -9.79
C ILE A 138 1.01 -0.12 -11.10
N LYS A 139 1.62 -1.02 -11.90
CA LYS A 139 2.21 -0.65 -13.19
C LYS A 139 1.17 -0.01 -14.13
N GLU A 140 0.01 -0.62 -14.28
CA GLU A 140 -0.97 -0.18 -15.27
C GLU A 140 -1.65 1.15 -14.93
N ASN A 141 -1.80 1.47 -13.64
CA ASN A 141 -2.55 2.65 -13.19
C ASN A 141 -1.67 3.82 -12.78
N PHE A 142 -0.43 3.58 -12.32
CA PHE A 142 0.47 4.65 -11.88
C PHE A 142 1.56 5.00 -12.91
N ILE A 143 1.77 4.17 -13.95
CA ILE A 143 2.84 4.35 -14.96
C ILE A 143 2.30 4.83 -16.32
N LYS A 144 0.97 4.84 -16.55
CA LYS A 144 0.40 5.09 -17.89
C LYS A 144 0.54 6.52 -18.44
N ASP A 145 0.97 7.49 -17.64
CA ASP A 145 1.17 8.88 -18.09
C ASP A 145 2.66 9.24 -18.32
N LEU A 146 3.37 8.39 -19.07
CA LEU A 146 4.67 8.71 -19.69
C LEU A 146 4.59 8.62 -21.21
#